data_AF-A0A6B3BB90-F1
#
_entry.id   AF-A0A6B3BB90-F1
#
_cell.length_a   1.000
_cell.length_b   1.000
_cell.length_c   1.000
_cell.angle_alpha   90.00
_cell.angle_beta   90.00
_cell.angle_gamma   90.00
#
_symmetry.space_group_name_H-M   'P 1'
#
loop_
_entity.id
_entity.type
_entity.pdbx_description
1 polymer ?
#
loop_
_entity_poly.entity_id
_entity_poly.type
_entity_poly.pdbx_seq_one_letter_code
_entity_poly.pdbx_strand_id
1 'polypeptide(L)'
;MAAPDPSPTGLRFAVSVDVRRDQQPHHETRIDAHVRVKATGTGPRDQRPAGELAVVLALDVAPARRRDAAAALAAALRALPDGLSFAVLGGARDDGPGR
;
A
#
# COMPACT_ATOMS: atom_id res chain seq x y z
N MET A 1 16.69 8.02 -35.84
CA MET A 1 16.24 6.81 -35.12
C MET A 1 15.25 7.29 -34.06
N ALA A 2 13.96 7.02 -34.22
CA ALA A 2 12.95 7.46 -33.25
C ALA A 2 13.13 6.67 -31.94
N ALA A 3 13.04 7.35 -30.81
CA ALA A 3 13.04 6.69 -29.52
C ALA A 3 11.80 5.78 -29.42
N PRO A 4 11.90 4.55 -28.88
CA PRO A 4 10.74 3.69 -28.69
C PRO A 4 9.74 4.39 -27.76
N ASP A 5 8.44 4.30 -28.10
CA ASP A 5 7.37 4.81 -27.25
C ASP A 5 7.49 4.23 -25.82
N PRO A 6 7.30 5.04 -24.78
CA PRO A 6 7.41 4.57 -23.41
C PRO A 6 6.36 3.48 -23.15
N SER A 7 6.82 2.32 -22.68
CA SER A 7 5.95 1.22 -22.25
C SER A 7 4.91 1.74 -21.25
N PRO A 8 3.62 1.40 -21.41
CA PRO A 8 2.57 1.92 -20.52
C PRO A 8 2.82 1.50 -19.07
N THR A 9 3.08 2.51 -18.23
CA THR A 9 3.23 2.38 -16.77
C THR A 9 1.86 2.53 -16.13
N GLY A 10 1.47 1.59 -15.25
CA GLY A 10 0.15 1.65 -14.62
C GLY A 10 -0.29 0.38 -13.91
N LEU A 11 -1.62 0.25 -13.73
CA LEU A 11 -2.26 -0.92 -13.15
C LEU A 11 -3.13 -1.59 -14.21
N ARG A 12 -2.89 -2.88 -14.47
CA ARG A 12 -3.82 -3.74 -15.17
C ARG A 12 -4.78 -4.36 -14.16
N PHE A 13 -6.08 -4.28 -14.45
CA PHE A 13 -7.11 -4.92 -13.65
C PHE A 13 -7.71 -6.12 -14.41
N ALA A 14 -7.88 -7.24 -13.71
CA ALA A 14 -8.71 -8.35 -14.15
C ALA A 14 -9.87 -8.50 -13.18
N VAL A 15 -11.10 -8.48 -13.70
CA VAL A 15 -12.33 -8.59 -12.92
C VAL A 15 -13.05 -9.86 -13.32
N SER A 16 -13.44 -10.66 -12.33
CA SER A 16 -14.28 -11.84 -12.53
C SER A 16 -15.45 -11.80 -11.58
N VAL A 17 -16.64 -12.14 -12.07
CA VAL A 17 -17.87 -12.23 -11.28
C VAL A 17 -18.32 -13.68 -11.27
N ASP A 18 -18.50 -14.22 -10.07
CA ASP A 18 -19.12 -15.52 -9.87
C ASP A 18 -20.52 -15.32 -9.30
N VAL A 19 -21.53 -15.81 -10.01
CA VAL A 19 -22.93 -15.73 -9.59
C VAL A 19 -23.37 -17.14 -9.28
N ARG A 20 -24.04 -17.32 -8.14
CA ARG A 20 -24.61 -18.60 -7.75
C ARG A 20 -25.53 -19.12 -8.86
N ARG A 21 -25.17 -20.28 -9.44
CA ARG A 21 -25.84 -20.85 -10.63
C ARG A 21 -27.13 -21.60 -10.32
N ASP A 22 -27.41 -21.83 -9.03
CA ASP A 22 -28.57 -22.54 -8.51
C ASP A 22 -29.76 -21.61 -8.21
N GLN A 23 -29.67 -20.34 -8.58
CA GLN A 23 -30.74 -19.37 -8.38
C GLN A 23 -31.78 -19.48 -9.49
N GLN A 24 -32.96 -19.99 -9.15
CA GLN A 24 -34.09 -20.03 -10.07
C GLN A 24 -34.67 -18.60 -10.24
N PRO A 25 -34.88 -18.12 -11.48
CA PRO A 25 -35.39 -16.77 -11.70
C PRO A 25 -36.80 -16.64 -11.15
N HIS A 26 -36.95 -15.88 -10.07
CA HIS A 26 -38.21 -15.49 -9.48
C HIS A 26 -38.16 -14.01 -9.11
N HIS A 27 -39.31 -13.35 -9.08
CA HIS A 27 -39.42 -11.90 -8.85
C HIS A 27 -38.94 -11.46 -7.45
N GLU A 28 -38.84 -12.40 -6.50
CA GLU A 28 -38.32 -12.18 -5.15
C GLU A 28 -36.91 -12.78 -4.92
N THR A 29 -36.29 -13.35 -5.97
CA THR A 29 -35.00 -14.03 -5.83
C THR A 29 -33.87 -13.01 -5.60
N ARG A 30 -33.18 -13.15 -4.47
CA ARG A 30 -31.94 -12.40 -4.19
C ARG A 30 -30.78 -12.94 -5.02
N ILE A 31 -30.10 -12.05 -5.74
CA ILE A 31 -28.87 -12.38 -6.48
C ILE A 31 -27.66 -12.23 -5.57
N ASP A 32 -26.94 -13.33 -5.36
CA ASP A 32 -25.65 -13.32 -4.65
C ASP A 32 -24.53 -13.45 -5.69
N ALA A 33 -23.74 -12.39 -5.81
CA ALA A 33 -22.61 -12.31 -6.72
C ALA A 33 -21.32 -12.00 -5.97
N HIS A 34 -20.27 -12.76 -6.27
CA HIS A 34 -18.93 -12.53 -5.76
C HIS A 34 -18.07 -11.87 -6.84
N VAL A 35 -17.60 -10.66 -6.55
CA VAL A 35 -16.69 -9.94 -7.43
C VAL A 35 -15.26 -10.15 -6.94
N ARG A 36 -14.40 -10.64 -7.82
CA ARG A 36 -12.95 -10.70 -7.59
C ARG A 36 -12.26 -9.71 -8.52
N VAL A 37 -11.46 -8.82 -7.93
CA VAL A 37 -10.62 -7.85 -8.65
C VAL A 37 -9.15 -8.17 -8.40
N LYS A 38 -8.38 -8.38 -9.46
CA LYS A 38 -6.93 -8.53 -9.41
C LYS A 38 -6.26 -7.33 -10.07
N ALA A 39 -5.52 -6.55 -9.29
CA ALA A 39 -4.65 -5.50 -9.81
C ALA A 39 -3.23 -6.03 -10.02
N THR A 40 -2.59 -5.68 -11.13
CA THR A 40 -1.21 -6.07 -11.46
C THR A 40 -0.49 -4.85 -12.00
N GLY A 41 0.65 -4.48 -11.38
CA GLY A 41 1.48 -3.39 -11.88
C GLY A 41 2.08 -3.73 -13.24
N THR A 42 2.03 -2.80 -14.19
CA THR A 42 2.64 -2.90 -15.52
C THR A 42 3.73 -1.83 -15.67
N GLY A 43 4.78 -2.17 -16.41
CA GLY A 43 5.92 -1.30 -16.65
C GLY A 43 7.13 -1.58 -15.73
N PRO A 44 8.25 -0.86 -15.94
CA PRO A 44 9.48 -1.03 -15.18
C PRO A 44 9.25 -0.72 -13.69
N ARG A 45 9.81 -1.55 -12.80
CA ARG A 45 9.60 -1.43 -11.34
C ARG A 45 10.15 -0.12 -10.77
N ASP A 46 11.14 0.44 -11.44
CA ASP A 46 11.88 1.67 -11.21
C ASP A 46 11.17 2.91 -11.79
N GLN A 47 10.24 2.74 -12.73
CA GLN A 47 9.45 3.83 -13.32
C GLN A 47 8.04 3.90 -12.73
N ARG A 48 7.88 3.55 -11.44
CA ARG A 48 6.59 3.82 -10.79
C ARG A 48 6.38 5.32 -10.81
N PRO A 49 5.21 5.81 -11.26
CA PRO A 49 4.89 7.21 -11.09
C PRO A 49 4.83 7.45 -9.58
N ALA A 50 5.88 8.03 -9.03
CA ALA A 50 5.85 8.74 -7.77
C ALA A 50 4.99 9.99 -7.99
N GLY A 51 3.70 9.80 -8.31
CA GLY A 51 2.72 10.83 -7.97
C GLY A 51 2.88 11.12 -6.48
N GLU A 52 2.59 12.35 -6.06
CA GLU A 52 2.84 12.94 -4.74
C GLU A 52 2.42 12.03 -3.55
N LEU A 53 3.19 10.98 -3.30
CA LEU A 53 2.98 10.01 -2.25
C LEU A 53 3.83 10.47 -1.08
N ALA A 54 3.19 10.64 0.07
CA ALA A 54 3.86 10.87 1.33
C ALA A 54 3.67 9.66 2.23
N VAL A 55 4.74 9.23 2.90
CA VAL A 55 4.69 8.13 3.86
C VAL A 55 4.82 8.68 5.28
N VAL A 56 3.88 8.32 6.15
CA VAL A 56 3.95 8.63 7.59
C VAL A 56 4.22 7.35 8.37
N LEU A 57 5.32 7.33 9.12
CA LEU A 57 5.74 6.22 9.98
C LEU A 57 5.47 6.59 11.43
N ALA A 58 4.45 6.01 12.04
CA ALA A 58 4.17 6.18 13.47
C ALA A 58 4.79 5.02 14.26
N LEU A 59 5.66 5.34 15.22
CA LEU A 59 6.43 4.38 15.99
C LEU A 59 6.20 4.58 17.49
N ASP A 60 5.60 3.59 18.14
CA ASP A 60 5.61 3.45 19.60
C ASP A 60 6.60 2.34 19.96
N VAL A 61 7.72 2.74 20.58
CA VAL A 61 8.86 1.84 20.82
C VAL A 61 9.18 1.79 22.30
N ALA A 62 9.00 0.60 22.88
CA ALA A 62 9.44 0.31 24.24
C ALA A 62 10.94 0.63 24.41
N PRO A 63 11.37 1.20 25.56
CA PRO A 63 12.75 1.62 25.78
C PRO A 63 13.80 0.56 25.43
N ALA A 64 13.52 -0.70 25.79
CA ALA A 64 14.41 -1.84 25.53
C ALA A 64 14.64 -2.15 24.04
N ARG A 65 13.75 -1.68 23.14
CA ARG A 65 13.81 -1.95 21.70
C ARG A 65 14.25 -0.75 20.86
N ARG A 66 14.59 0.39 21.49
CA ARG A 66 14.91 1.64 20.78
C ARG A 66 16.06 1.49 19.78
N ARG A 67 17.10 0.74 20.15
CA ARG A 67 18.28 0.51 19.28
C ARG A 67 17.89 -0.27 18.02
N ASP A 68 17.15 -1.36 18.20
CA ASP A 68 16.74 -2.22 17.09
C ASP A 68 15.73 -1.49 16.19
N ALA A 69 14.79 -0.75 16.79
CA ALA A 69 13.85 0.08 16.05
C ALA A 69 14.54 1.18 15.25
N ALA A 70 15.58 1.82 15.80
CA ALA A 70 16.37 2.81 15.08
C ALA A 70 17.10 2.19 13.88
N ALA A 71 17.68 1.00 14.04
CA ALA A 71 18.32 0.28 12.95
C ALA A 71 17.32 -0.12 11.85
N ALA A 72 16.15 -0.63 12.24
CA ALA A 72 15.09 -1.00 11.31
C ALA A 72 14.51 0.22 10.57
N LEU A 73 14.29 1.34 11.28
CA LEU A 73 13.84 2.59 10.69
C LEU A 73 14.86 3.12 9.67
N ALA A 74 16.15 3.12 10.02
CA ALA A 74 17.20 3.53 9.10
C ALA A 74 17.25 2.65 7.83
N ALA A 75 17.04 1.35 7.97
CA ALA A 75 16.95 0.44 6.83
C ALA A 75 15.71 0.72 5.97
N ALA A 76 14.56 0.98 6.58
CA ALA A 76 13.31 1.28 5.88
C ALA A 76 13.41 2.59 5.10
N LEU A 77 13.96 3.65 5.69
CA LEU A 77 14.13 4.95 5.01
C LEU A 77 15.07 4.86 3.81
N ARG A 78 16.13 4.05 3.89
CA ARG A 78 17.05 3.79 2.75
C ARG A 78 16.42 3.00 1.62
N ALA A 79 15.35 2.26 1.89
CA ALA A 79 14.63 1.48 0.89
C ALA A 79 13.50 2.27 0.22
N LEU A 80 13.24 3.51 0.65
CA LEU A 80 12.24 4.36 0.02
C LEU A 80 12.69 4.77 -1.39
N PRO A 81 11.76 4.88 -2.36
CA PRO A 81 12.06 5.45 -3.66
C PRO A 81 12.53 6.90 -3.54
N ASP A 82 13.42 7.30 -4.44
CA ASP A 82 13.87 8.69 -4.55
C ASP A 82 12.70 9.65 -4.81
N GLY A 83 12.76 10.85 -4.21
CA GLY A 83 11.73 11.89 -4.37
C GLY A 83 10.47 11.72 -3.52
N LEU A 84 10.38 10.65 -2.71
CA LEU A 84 9.24 10.43 -1.81
C LEU A 84 9.36 11.27 -0.53
N SER A 85 8.30 12.01 -0.18
CA SER A 85 8.23 12.76 1.07
C SER A 85 7.87 11.85 2.24
N PHE A 86 8.50 12.02 3.41
CA PHE A 86 8.15 11.23 4.58
C PHE A 86 8.16 12.03 5.89
N ALA A 87 7.39 11.56 6.86
CA ALA A 87 7.41 12.03 8.24
C ALA A 87 7.47 10.83 9.20
N VAL A 88 8.21 10.99 10.31
CA VAL A 88 8.29 9.98 11.38
C VAL A 88 7.72 10.58 12.65
N LEU A 89 6.75 9.90 13.24
CA LEU A 89 6.10 10.30 14.48
C LEU A 89 6.53 9.32 15.58
N GLY A 90 7.26 9.83 16.58
CA GLY A 90 7.66 9.05 17.75
C GLY A 90 6.65 9.20 18.88
N GLY A 91 6.22 8.09 19.47
CA GLY A 91 5.48 8.09 20.73
C GLY A 91 6.40 8.52 21.87
N ALA A 92 6.12 9.67 22.48
CA ALA A 92 6.65 9.99 23.80
C ALA A 92 5.67 9.42 24.84
N ARG A 93 6.16 8.62 25.79
CA ARG A 93 5.43 8.44 27.04
C ARG A 93 5.46 9.79 27.74
N ASP A 94 4.29 10.38 27.93
CA ASP A 94 4.11 11.46 28.88
C ASP A 94 4.25 10.84 30.27
N ASP A 95 5.49 10.75 30.76
CA ASP A 95 5.73 10.51 32.17
C ASP A 95 5.35 11.81 32.89
N GLY A 96 4.04 12.02 33.06
CA GLY A 96 3.49 13.18 33.77
C GLY A 96 4.18 13.33 35.13
N PRO A 97 4.27 14.55 35.68
CA PRO A 97 5.04 14.82 36.89
C PRO A 97 4.60 13.88 38.01
N GLY A 98 5.55 13.05 38.46
CA GLY A 98 5.34 12.05 39.49
C GLY A 98 4.68 12.66 40.73
N ARG A 99 3.61 12.00 41.19
CA ARG A 99 3.06 12.19 42.52
C ARG A 99 3.60 11.12 43.45
#